data_AF-A0A424STS0-F1
#
_entry.id   AF-A0A424STS0-F1
#
_cell.length_a   1.000
_cell.length_b   1.000
_cell.length_c   1.000
_cell.angle_alpha   90.00
_cell.angle_beta   90.00
_cell.angle_gamma   90.00
#
_symmetry.space_group_name_H-M   'P 1'
#
loop_
_entity.id
_entity.type
_entity.pdbx_description
1 polymer ?
#
loop_
_entity_poly.entity_id
_entity_poly.type
_entity_poly.pdbx_seq_one_letter_code
_entity_poly.pdbx_strand_id
1 'polypeptide(L)'
;MKTFKSFITESYNNWENEEPVEYSKHLEKTFGKPDEMTNSQLCWFAKDGFKRIVVKDEYILHGSPAPHYDFIYCYIDLQVPEKFAKPLADSSGSILIDFLKGEVGARCGSITANATTLNYVLDVVAERVKPSKKEYEKRILGMRKMFTDGEKYELEWWLDESGDADPKNEYYK
;
A
#
# COMPACT_ATOMS: atom_id res chain seq x y z
N MET A 1 -43.62 5.60 12.61
CA MET A 1 -42.23 5.93 12.22
C MET A 1 -41.51 4.63 11.92
N LYS A 2 -41.16 4.37 10.65
CA LYS A 2 -40.26 3.25 10.31
C LYS A 2 -38.85 3.66 10.71
N THR A 3 -38.27 2.94 11.66
CA THR A 3 -36.88 3.11 12.12
C THR A 3 -35.92 2.80 10.98
N PHE A 4 -35.38 3.84 10.33
CA PHE A 4 -34.20 3.73 9.47
C PHE A 4 -32.96 3.56 10.36
N LYS A 5 -32.73 2.34 10.81
CA LYS A 5 -31.39 1.85 11.15
C LYS A 5 -31.24 0.45 10.58
N SER A 6 -31.27 0.39 9.25
CA SER A 6 -30.44 -0.60 8.58
C SER A 6 -29.01 -0.13 8.80
N PHE A 7 -28.36 -0.61 9.85
CA PHE A 7 -26.91 -0.70 9.81
C PHE A 7 -26.63 -1.56 8.58
N ILE A 8 -26.07 -0.97 7.53
CA ILE A 8 -25.49 -1.78 6.47
C ILE A 8 -24.50 -2.67 7.21
N THR A 9 -24.77 -3.97 7.25
CA THR A 9 -23.78 -4.93 7.71
C THR A 9 -22.73 -4.95 6.61
N GLU A 10 -21.74 -4.08 6.77
CA GLU A 10 -20.54 -3.99 5.96
C GLU A 10 -19.96 -5.42 5.83
N SER A 11 -19.88 -5.91 4.60
CA SER A 11 -19.59 -7.32 4.31
C SER A 11 -18.89 -7.44 2.98
N TYR A 12 -17.93 -8.36 2.90
CA TYR A 12 -17.25 -8.75 1.66
C TYR A 12 -18.18 -9.37 0.62
N ASN A 13 -19.44 -9.69 0.95
CA ASN A 13 -20.39 -10.32 0.05
C ASN A 13 -20.68 -9.53 -1.24
N ASN A 14 -20.41 -8.22 -1.23
CA ASN A 14 -20.61 -7.34 -2.38
C ASN A 14 -19.31 -7.04 -3.15
N TRP A 15 -18.19 -7.61 -2.72
CA TRP A 15 -16.90 -7.42 -3.40
C TRP A 15 -16.77 -8.43 -4.54
N GLU A 16 -16.32 -7.96 -5.70
CA GLU A 16 -16.21 -8.74 -6.94
C GLU A 16 -14.83 -9.41 -7.09
N ASN A 17 -13.79 -8.88 -6.43
CA ASN A 17 -12.41 -9.34 -6.60
C ASN A 17 -11.95 -10.17 -5.39
N GLU A 18 -11.47 -11.39 -5.65
CA GLU A 18 -11.05 -12.33 -4.60
C GLU A 18 -9.80 -11.87 -3.84
N GLU A 19 -8.75 -11.43 -4.56
CA GLU A 19 -7.47 -11.04 -3.95
C GLU A 19 -7.60 -9.91 -2.91
N PRO A 20 -8.31 -8.79 -3.17
CA PRO A 20 -8.53 -7.77 -2.15
C PRO A 20 -9.26 -8.30 -0.91
N VAL A 21 -10.21 -9.22 -1.07
CA VAL A 21 -10.94 -9.85 0.05
C VAL A 21 -10.01 -10.73 0.89
N GLU A 22 -9.21 -11.57 0.24
CA GLU A 22 -8.26 -12.46 0.91
C GLU A 22 -7.17 -11.68 1.64
N TYR A 23 -6.60 -10.68 0.98
CA TYR A 23 -5.59 -9.80 1.56
C TYR A 23 -6.16 -9.02 2.75
N SER A 24 -7.39 -8.53 2.65
CA SER A 24 -8.05 -7.83 3.76
C SER A 24 -8.25 -8.75 4.97
N LYS A 25 -8.76 -9.97 4.77
CA LYS A 25 -8.90 -10.97 5.83
C LYS A 25 -7.56 -11.37 6.45
N HIS A 26 -6.49 -11.37 5.66
CA HIS A 26 -5.14 -11.56 6.18
C HIS A 26 -4.74 -10.42 7.13
N LEU A 27 -4.88 -9.16 6.69
CA LEU A 27 -4.55 -8.00 7.52
C LEU A 27 -5.42 -7.89 8.79
N GLU A 28 -6.70 -8.27 8.72
CA GLU A 28 -7.60 -8.30 9.90
C GLU A 28 -7.08 -9.20 11.03
N LYS A 29 -6.31 -10.26 10.73
CA LYS A 29 -5.71 -11.13 11.75
C LYS A 29 -4.72 -10.37 12.64
N THR A 30 -4.07 -9.34 12.10
CA THR A 30 -3.09 -8.52 12.80
C THR A 30 -3.68 -7.21 13.28
N PHE A 31 -4.33 -6.45 12.40
CA PHE A 31 -4.83 -5.11 12.71
C PHE A 31 -6.19 -5.09 13.40
N GLY A 32 -6.89 -6.22 13.43
CA GLY A 32 -8.27 -6.31 13.87
C GLY A 32 -9.25 -5.77 12.81
N LYS A 33 -10.50 -5.53 13.24
CA LYS A 33 -11.53 -4.98 12.35
C LYS A 33 -11.10 -3.63 11.75
N PRO A 34 -11.44 -3.35 10.48
CA PRO A 34 -11.21 -2.03 9.90
C PRO A 34 -12.02 -0.96 10.64
N ASP A 35 -11.50 0.27 10.64
CA ASP A 35 -12.17 1.43 11.23
C ASP A 35 -13.37 1.85 10.39
N GLU A 36 -13.28 1.64 9.06
CA GLU A 36 -14.36 1.87 8.11
C GLU A 36 -14.42 0.70 7.11
N MET A 37 -15.63 0.22 6.82
CA MET A 37 -15.85 -0.75 5.74
C MET A 37 -17.06 -0.35 4.92
N THR A 38 -17.03 -0.63 3.64
CA THR A 38 -18.11 -0.36 2.69
C THR A 38 -18.25 -1.53 1.73
N ASN A 39 -19.21 -1.44 0.80
CA ASN A 39 -19.39 -2.46 -0.23
C ASN A 39 -18.25 -2.51 -1.26
N SER A 40 -17.28 -1.59 -1.25
CA SER A 40 -16.22 -1.53 -2.26
C SER A 40 -14.84 -1.16 -1.71
N GLN A 41 -14.71 -0.92 -0.40
CA GLN A 41 -13.42 -0.62 0.23
C GLN A 41 -13.50 -0.74 1.75
N LEU A 42 -12.35 -0.86 2.39
CA LEU A 42 -12.17 -0.73 3.83
C LEU A 42 -10.92 0.11 4.15
N CYS A 43 -10.85 0.61 5.38
CA CYS A 43 -9.76 1.46 5.83
C CYS A 43 -9.38 1.14 7.29
N TRP A 44 -8.08 1.08 7.54
CA TRP A 44 -7.50 1.21 8.87
C TRP A 44 -6.76 2.54 8.99
N PHE A 45 -6.92 3.24 10.10
CA PHE A 45 -6.17 4.45 10.43
C PHE A 45 -5.04 4.14 11.41
N ALA A 46 -3.91 4.84 11.24
CA ALA A 46 -2.78 4.80 12.18
C ALA A 46 -2.31 3.36 12.53
N LYS A 47 -2.15 2.52 11.50
CA LYS A 47 -1.63 1.15 11.63
C LYS A 47 -0.29 1.03 10.94
N ASP A 48 0.61 0.28 11.56
CA ASP A 48 1.85 -0.17 10.94
C ASP A 48 2.68 0.97 10.32
N GLY A 49 2.79 2.09 11.03
CA GLY A 49 3.52 3.28 10.59
C GLY A 49 2.82 4.12 9.49
N PHE A 50 1.67 3.68 8.97
CA PHE A 50 0.90 4.42 7.98
C PHE A 50 -0.14 5.33 8.62
N LYS A 51 -0.36 6.50 8.01
CA LYS A 51 -1.49 7.39 8.32
C LYS A 51 -2.81 6.65 8.11
N ARG A 52 -2.91 5.93 6.99
CA ARG A 52 -4.01 5.01 6.71
C ARG A 52 -3.62 3.95 5.68
N ILE A 53 -4.28 2.80 5.79
CA ILE A 53 -4.23 1.67 4.86
C ILE A 53 -5.64 1.50 4.31
N VAL A 54 -5.80 1.51 2.99
CA VAL A 54 -7.09 1.34 2.31
C VAL A 54 -6.98 0.16 1.37
N VAL A 55 -7.86 -0.83 1.53
CA VAL A 55 -8.04 -1.89 0.54
C VAL A 55 -9.33 -1.61 -0.21
N LYS A 56 -9.28 -1.66 -1.54
CA LYS A 56 -10.43 -1.44 -2.41
C LYS A 56 -10.76 -2.72 -3.16
N ASP A 57 -12.04 -2.90 -3.43
CA ASP A 57 -12.53 -3.90 -4.37
C ASP A 57 -12.27 -3.44 -5.82
N GLU A 58 -11.00 -3.39 -6.18
CA GLU A 58 -10.53 -3.09 -7.53
C GLU A 58 -9.38 -4.02 -7.87
N TYR A 59 -9.07 -4.16 -9.16
CA TYR A 59 -8.05 -5.10 -9.63
C TYR A 59 -7.36 -4.52 -10.86
N ILE A 60 -6.45 -3.58 -10.61
CA ILE A 60 -5.86 -2.75 -11.67
C ILE A 60 -4.54 -3.39 -12.12
N LEU A 61 -4.48 -3.85 -13.38
CA LEU A 61 -3.25 -4.40 -13.95
C LEU A 61 -2.15 -3.34 -14.04
N HIS A 62 -1.02 -3.61 -13.38
CA HIS A 62 0.15 -2.78 -13.36
C HIS A 62 1.35 -3.54 -13.95
N GLY A 63 1.92 -3.03 -15.05
CA GLY A 63 2.91 -3.77 -15.85
C GLY A 63 4.40 -3.54 -15.51
N SER A 64 4.73 -2.64 -14.59
CA SER A 64 6.12 -2.20 -14.33
C SER A 64 6.40 -2.16 -12.82
N PRO A 65 7.55 -2.66 -12.34
CA PRO A 65 8.61 -3.35 -13.10
C PRO A 65 8.23 -4.77 -13.56
N ALA A 66 7.12 -5.33 -13.06
CA ALA A 66 6.62 -6.63 -13.49
C ALA A 66 5.09 -6.68 -13.30
N PRO A 67 4.35 -7.47 -14.11
CA PRO A 67 2.91 -7.60 -14.00
C PRO A 67 2.46 -8.00 -12.60
N HIS A 68 1.54 -7.23 -12.03
CA HIS A 68 0.79 -7.51 -10.80
C HIS A 68 -0.51 -6.71 -10.82
N TYR A 69 -1.37 -6.94 -9.82
CA TYR A 69 -2.61 -6.19 -9.65
C TYR A 69 -2.54 -5.32 -8.40
N ASP A 70 -3.00 -4.09 -8.57
CA ASP A 70 -3.04 -3.08 -7.53
C ASP A 70 -4.43 -3.03 -6.90
N PHE A 71 -4.50 -3.03 -5.57
CA PHE A 71 -5.75 -2.91 -4.82
C PHE A 71 -5.59 -2.34 -3.40
N ILE A 72 -4.36 -2.26 -2.88
CA ILE A 72 -4.08 -1.71 -1.57
C ILE A 72 -3.30 -0.40 -1.66
N TYR A 73 -3.71 0.54 -0.83
CA TYR A 73 -3.16 1.89 -0.74
C TYR A 73 -2.64 2.14 0.66
N CYS A 74 -1.43 2.68 0.78
CA CYS A 74 -0.88 3.13 2.06
C CYS A 74 -0.47 4.58 1.95
N TYR A 75 -0.71 5.37 2.99
CA TYR A 75 -0.41 6.80 3.01
C TYR A 75 0.43 7.19 4.23
N ILE A 76 1.28 8.20 4.06
CA ILE A 76 2.05 8.83 5.14
C ILE A 76 1.92 10.35 5.04
N ASP A 77 2.08 11.04 6.17
CA ASP A 77 2.24 12.49 6.19
C ASP A 77 3.63 12.87 5.68
N LEU A 78 3.67 13.51 4.51
CA LEU A 78 4.89 14.01 3.88
C LEU A 78 4.51 15.11 2.91
N GLN A 79 4.86 16.36 3.25
CA GLN A 79 4.74 17.47 2.33
C GLN A 79 5.85 17.35 1.27
N VAL A 80 5.53 16.78 0.12
CA VAL A 80 6.47 16.68 -1.01
C VAL A 80 6.69 18.07 -1.61
N PRO A 81 7.94 18.56 -1.70
CA PRO A 81 8.25 19.79 -2.41
C PRO A 81 7.84 19.71 -3.89
N GLU A 82 7.21 20.76 -4.43
CA GLU A 82 6.69 20.79 -5.82
C GLU A 82 7.74 20.44 -6.87
N LYS A 83 9.02 20.77 -6.63
CA LYS A 83 10.14 20.41 -7.51
C LYS A 83 10.27 18.91 -7.78
N PHE A 84 9.73 18.06 -6.90
CA PHE A 84 9.74 16.61 -7.03
C PHE A 84 8.45 16.02 -7.62
N ALA A 85 7.40 16.82 -7.81
CA ALA A 85 6.11 16.35 -8.33
C ALA A 85 6.26 15.59 -9.65
N LYS A 86 6.80 16.27 -10.67
CA LYS A 86 7.04 15.67 -11.99
C LYS A 86 8.07 14.53 -11.95
N PRO A 87 9.26 14.70 -11.33
CA PRO A 87 10.23 13.60 -11.26
C PRO A 87 9.72 12.32 -10.59
N LEU A 88 8.89 12.43 -9.54
CA LEU A 88 8.27 11.27 -8.89
C LEU A 88 7.20 10.65 -9.78
N ALA A 89 6.35 11.45 -10.42
CA ALA A 89 5.36 10.94 -11.39
C ALA A 89 6.02 10.24 -12.59
N ASP A 90 7.17 10.76 -13.07
CA ASP A 90 7.97 10.12 -14.12
C ASP A 90 8.64 8.80 -13.63
N SER A 91 8.75 8.60 -12.31
CA SER A 91 9.33 7.39 -11.73
C SER A 91 8.32 6.24 -11.67
N SER A 92 7.09 6.51 -11.23
CA SER A 92 6.03 5.50 -11.14
C SER A 92 4.64 6.12 -11.01
N GLY A 93 3.65 5.50 -11.67
CA GLY A 93 2.23 5.81 -11.49
C GLY A 93 1.62 5.30 -10.18
N SER A 94 2.35 4.46 -9.42
CA SER A 94 1.93 4.01 -8.09
C SER A 94 2.02 5.10 -7.02
N ILE A 95 2.72 6.20 -7.29
CA ILE A 95 2.92 7.30 -6.33
C ILE A 95 1.78 8.30 -6.44
N LEU A 96 1.13 8.59 -5.32
CA LEU A 96 -0.01 9.50 -5.22
C LEU A 96 0.38 10.69 -4.35
N ILE A 97 0.52 11.89 -4.91
CA ILE A 97 0.89 13.10 -4.15
C ILE A 97 -0.36 13.96 -3.95
N ASP A 98 -0.71 14.27 -2.70
CA ASP A 98 -1.78 15.21 -2.35
C ASP A 98 -1.16 16.44 -1.68
N PHE A 99 -0.92 17.49 -2.47
CA PHE A 99 -0.30 18.73 -1.99
C PHE A 99 -1.16 19.48 -0.98
N LEU A 100 -2.49 19.34 -1.06
CA LEU A 100 -3.41 20.06 -0.19
C LEU A 100 -3.46 19.43 1.20
N LYS A 101 -3.47 18.09 1.26
CA LYS A 101 -3.43 17.36 2.53
C LYS A 101 -2.02 17.20 3.11
N GLY A 102 -0.98 17.48 2.32
CA GLY A 102 0.41 17.29 2.72
C GLY A 102 0.77 15.83 2.95
N GLU A 103 0.27 14.94 2.10
CA GLU A 103 0.50 13.50 2.20
C GLU A 103 0.96 12.90 0.88
N VAL A 104 1.62 11.76 0.99
CA VAL A 104 1.93 10.89 -0.15
C VAL A 104 1.38 9.50 0.11
N GLY A 105 0.86 8.88 -0.94
CA GLY A 105 0.41 7.51 -0.96
C GLY A 105 1.19 6.67 -1.96
N ALA A 106 1.16 5.37 -1.73
CA ALA A 106 1.52 4.35 -2.71
C ALA A 106 0.35 3.40 -2.92
N ARG A 107 0.23 2.89 -4.15
CA ARG A 107 -0.70 1.83 -4.50
C ARG A 107 0.02 0.67 -5.19
N CYS A 108 -0.17 -0.54 -4.66
CA CYS A 108 0.40 -1.80 -5.14
C CYS A 108 -0.51 -2.97 -4.73
N GLY A 109 -0.05 -4.21 -4.91
CA GLY A 109 -0.70 -5.44 -4.45
C GLY A 109 -0.33 -5.88 -3.03
N SER A 110 0.56 -5.17 -2.32
CA SER A 110 0.91 -5.47 -0.92
C SER A 110 1.36 -4.23 -0.15
N ILE A 111 1.26 -4.27 1.20
CA ILE A 111 1.79 -3.19 2.04
C ILE A 111 3.32 -3.09 1.95
N THR A 112 4.04 -4.20 1.75
CA THR A 112 5.51 -4.20 1.56
C THR A 112 5.90 -3.43 0.30
N ALA A 113 5.18 -3.62 -0.81
CA ALA A 113 5.42 -2.89 -2.04
C ALA A 113 5.10 -1.39 -1.89
N ASN A 114 4.03 -1.07 -1.15
CA ASN A 114 3.70 0.30 -0.80
C ASN A 114 4.77 0.95 0.10
N ALA A 115 5.24 0.26 1.13
CA ALA A 115 6.31 0.73 2.01
C ALA A 115 7.62 0.96 1.23
N THR A 116 7.97 0.05 0.32
CA THR A 116 9.13 0.20 -0.56
C THR A 116 9.01 1.43 -1.46
N THR A 117 7.82 1.66 -2.02
CA THR A 117 7.51 2.84 -2.85
C THR A 117 7.59 4.13 -2.05
N LEU A 118 7.01 4.16 -0.85
CA LEU A 118 7.05 5.32 0.04
C LEU A 118 8.46 5.63 0.53
N ASN A 119 9.26 4.59 0.80
CA ASN A 119 10.68 4.75 1.15
C ASN A 119 11.49 5.38 0.01
N TYR A 120 11.19 5.02 -1.25
CA TYR A 120 11.76 5.71 -2.40
C TYR A 120 11.41 7.20 -2.44
N VAL A 121 10.14 7.55 -2.17
CA VAL A 121 9.73 8.97 -2.09
C VAL A 121 10.47 9.69 -0.97
N LEU A 122 10.56 9.10 0.22
CA LEU A 122 11.27 9.67 1.36
C LEU A 122 12.73 9.96 1.02
N ASP A 123 13.43 9.03 0.38
CA ASP A 123 14.83 9.23 -0.02
C ASP A 123 15.00 10.29 -1.12
N VAL A 124 14.06 10.42 -2.04
CA VAL A 124 14.07 11.48 -3.06
C VAL A 124 13.88 12.84 -2.40
N VAL A 125 12.89 12.97 -1.51
CA VAL A 125 12.60 14.23 -0.80
C VAL A 125 13.73 14.62 0.14
N ALA A 126 14.37 13.64 0.78
CA ALA A 126 15.58 13.83 1.59
C ALA A 126 16.86 14.01 0.75
N GLU A 127 16.76 14.02 -0.58
CA GLU A 127 17.86 14.18 -1.54
C GLU A 127 18.99 13.13 -1.38
N ARG A 128 18.67 11.96 -0.80
CA ARG A 128 19.58 10.82 -0.69
C ARG A 128 19.72 10.07 -2.01
N VAL A 129 18.71 10.19 -2.88
CA VAL A 129 18.71 9.57 -4.20
C VAL A 129 18.11 10.52 -5.24
N LYS A 130 18.59 10.40 -6.49
CA LYS A 130 17.98 11.13 -7.62
C LYS A 130 16.74 10.40 -8.10
N PRO A 131 15.62 11.10 -8.35
CA PRO A 131 14.41 10.46 -8.85
C PRO A 131 14.63 9.91 -10.25
N SER A 132 14.33 8.63 -10.45
CA SER A 132 14.27 8.01 -11.77
C SER A 132 13.44 6.72 -11.73
N LYS A 133 12.79 6.39 -12.84
CA LYS A 133 12.11 5.09 -13.03
C LYS A 133 13.05 3.91 -12.72
N LYS A 134 14.30 3.97 -13.21
CA LYS A 134 15.30 2.91 -13.00
C LYS A 134 15.59 2.66 -11.52
N GLU A 135 15.72 3.72 -10.72
CA GLU A 135 15.96 3.57 -9.28
C GLU A 135 14.74 3.03 -8.54
N TYR A 136 13.54 3.53 -8.87
CA TYR A 136 12.29 3.00 -8.35
C TYR A 136 12.15 1.50 -8.63
N GLU A 137 12.29 1.10 -9.91
CA GLU A 137 12.18 -0.29 -10.33
C GLU A 137 13.23 -1.18 -9.66
N LYS A 138 14.47 -0.69 -9.51
CA LYS A 138 15.54 -1.40 -8.80
C LYS A 138 15.16 -1.74 -7.36
N ARG A 139 14.49 -0.82 -6.65
CA ARG A 139 14.07 -1.05 -5.25
C ARG A 139 12.97 -2.10 -5.16
N ILE A 140 11.95 -2.01 -6.01
CA ILE A 140 10.86 -3.00 -6.07
C ILE A 140 11.41 -4.38 -6.45
N LEU A 141 12.28 -4.46 -7.46
CA LEU A 141 12.91 -5.72 -7.87
C LEU A 141 13.85 -6.27 -6.80
N GLY A 142 14.57 -5.41 -6.08
CA GLY A 142 15.43 -5.80 -4.96
C GLY A 142 14.63 -6.41 -3.81
N MET A 143 13.54 -5.75 -3.40
CA MET A 143 12.60 -6.27 -2.40
C MET A 143 12.03 -7.63 -2.85
N ARG A 144 11.55 -7.75 -4.09
CA ARG A 144 11.03 -9.02 -4.64
C ARG A 144 12.08 -10.12 -4.67
N LYS A 145 13.35 -9.78 -4.93
CA LYS A 145 14.45 -10.74 -4.94
C LYS A 145 14.68 -11.29 -3.53
N MET A 146 14.77 -10.43 -2.51
CA MET A 146 14.91 -10.85 -1.11
C MET A 146 13.78 -11.79 -0.71
N PHE A 147 12.53 -11.44 -1.07
CA PHE A 147 11.37 -12.28 -0.81
C PHE A 147 11.49 -13.66 -1.47
N THR A 148 11.92 -13.70 -2.74
CA THR A 148 12.19 -14.96 -3.48
C THR A 148 13.30 -15.79 -2.83
N ASP A 149 14.32 -15.14 -2.28
CA ASP A 149 15.45 -15.79 -1.62
C ASP A 149 15.10 -16.29 -0.20
N GLY A 150 13.88 -16.04 0.28
CA GLY A 150 13.43 -16.44 1.63
C GLY A 150 13.92 -15.48 2.73
N GLU A 151 14.33 -14.28 2.37
CA GLU A 151 14.80 -13.23 3.27
C GLU A 151 13.68 -12.24 3.61
N LYS A 152 13.56 -11.90 4.89
CA LYS A 152 12.65 -10.84 5.34
C LYS A 152 13.14 -9.49 4.85
N TYR A 153 12.25 -8.71 4.24
CA TYR A 153 12.54 -7.32 3.85
C TYR A 153 12.28 -6.36 5.02
N GLU A 154 13.14 -5.36 5.20
CA GLU A 154 13.04 -4.43 6.32
C GLU A 154 13.32 -2.99 5.86
N LEU A 155 12.65 -2.03 6.51
CA LEU A 155 12.83 -0.60 6.33
C LEU A 155 12.91 0.07 7.70
N GLU A 156 13.79 1.05 7.87
CA GLU A 156 14.02 1.67 9.19
C GLU A 156 12.77 2.31 9.82
N TRP A 157 11.85 2.83 8.99
CA TRP A 157 10.68 3.57 9.46
C TRP A 157 9.40 2.74 9.53
N TRP A 158 9.36 1.57 8.89
CA TRP A 158 8.15 0.76 8.75
C TRP A 158 8.29 -0.50 9.61
N LEU A 159 7.30 -0.74 10.48
CA LEU A 159 7.37 -1.76 11.52
C LEU A 159 7.11 -3.18 10.98
N ASP A 160 6.36 -3.30 9.88
CA ASP A 160 5.90 -4.57 9.31
C ASP A 160 5.17 -5.43 10.37
N GLU A 161 4.22 -4.83 11.09
CA GLU A 161 3.44 -5.49 12.15
C GLU A 161 2.68 -6.72 11.64
N SER A 162 2.23 -6.71 10.38
CA SER A 162 1.54 -7.86 9.77
C SER A 162 2.48 -8.95 9.29
N GLY A 163 3.80 -8.73 9.31
CA GLY A 163 4.78 -9.66 8.75
C GLY A 163 4.62 -9.83 7.24
N ASP A 164 4.09 -8.83 6.53
CA ASP A 164 3.87 -8.88 5.09
C ASP A 164 5.20 -8.98 4.32
N ALA A 165 6.28 -8.47 4.92
CA ALA A 165 7.61 -8.53 4.35
C ALA A 165 8.36 -9.85 4.58
N ASP A 166 7.76 -10.80 5.33
CA ASP A 166 8.35 -12.11 5.61
C ASP A 166 7.84 -13.15 4.60
N PRO A 167 8.71 -13.76 3.78
CA PRO A 167 8.30 -14.82 2.83
C PRO A 167 7.77 -16.09 3.49
N LYS A 168 7.88 -16.23 4.82
CA LYS A 168 7.30 -17.33 5.59
C LYS A 168 5.90 -17.03 6.11
N ASN A 169 5.37 -15.84 5.87
CA ASN A 169 4.00 -15.48 6.22
C ASN A 169 3.01 -16.42 5.50
N GLU A 170 2.04 -16.93 6.26
CA GLU A 170 1.07 -17.93 5.77
C GLU A 170 0.22 -17.43 4.60
N TYR A 171 0.06 -16.12 4.43
CA TYR A 171 -0.65 -15.56 3.29
C TYR A 171 0.02 -15.89 1.94
N TYR A 172 1.33 -16.05 1.92
CA TYR A 172 2.12 -16.26 0.70
C TYR A 172 2.45 -17.74 0.42
N LYS A 173 1.84 -18.67 1.15
CA LYS A 173 2.04 -20.13 1.01
C LYS A 173 0.86 -20.79 0.30
#